data_AF-A0A352JSM4-F1
#
_entry.id   AF-A0A352JSM4-F1
#
_cell.length_a   1.000
_cell.length_b   1.000
_cell.length_c   1.000
_cell.angle_alpha   90.00
_cell.angle_beta   90.00
_cell.angle_gamma   90.00
#
_symmetry.space_group_name_H-M   'P 1'
#
loop_
_entity.id
_entity.type
_entity.pdbx_description
1 polymer ?
#
loop_
_entity_poly.entity_id
_entity_poly.type
_entity_poly.pdbx_seq_one_letter_code
_entity_poly.pdbx_strand_id
1 'polypeptide(L)'
;MDKLHAVIEAAGTRLRPILMTTAATVVGHLPLVFAHGPGAGARNSIGITLVSGMIIGTAFTLFVVPAIYMLVAGVHKHSEAEENEVVYAPKKTMVTVPY
;
A
#
# COMPACT_ATOMS: atom_id res chain seq x y z
N MET A 1 2.24 -21.71 7.84
CA MET A 1 2.65 -20.78 6.77
C MET A 1 3.72 -19.88 7.33
N ASP A 2 4.81 -19.69 6.60
CA ASP A 2 5.94 -18.85 7.04
C ASP A 2 5.51 -17.37 7.13
N LYS A 3 5.98 -16.64 8.16
CA LYS A 3 5.54 -15.25 8.43
C LYS A 3 5.87 -14.33 7.25
N LEU A 4 6.98 -14.57 6.55
CA LEU A 4 7.37 -13.81 5.37
C LEU A 4 6.37 -13.97 4.21
N HIS A 5 5.88 -15.19 3.97
CA HIS A 5 4.84 -15.44 2.96
C HIS A 5 3.54 -14.68 3.27
N ALA A 6 3.10 -14.66 4.54
CA ALA A 6 1.90 -13.93 4.94
C ALA A 6 2.05 -12.40 4.73
N VAL A 7 3.23 -11.85 5.03
CA VAL A 7 3.52 -10.41 4.83
C VAL A 7 3.58 -10.05 3.34
N ILE A 8 4.18 -10.89 2.50
CA ILE A 8 4.26 -10.67 1.04
C ILE A 8 2.86 -10.71 0.41
N GLU A 9 2.02 -11.66 0.83
CA GLU A 9 0.65 -11.78 0.31
C GLU A 9 -0.26 -10.62 0.76
N ALA A 10 -0.12 -10.16 2.01
CA ALA A 10 -0.77 -8.97 2.52
C ALA A 10 -0.27 -7.67 1.86
N ALA A 11 1.03 -7.59 1.54
CA ALA A 11 1.60 -6.45 0.82
C ALA A 11 1.10 -6.42 -0.63
N GLY A 12 1.04 -7.57 -1.31
CA GLY A 12 0.57 -7.68 -2.70
C GLY A 12 -0.89 -7.26 -2.90
N THR A 13 -1.76 -7.55 -1.93
CA THR A 13 -3.18 -7.15 -1.97
C THR A 13 -3.39 -5.64 -1.89
N ARG A 14 -2.47 -4.89 -1.25
CA ARG A 14 -2.51 -3.41 -1.19
C ARG A 14 -1.70 -2.73 -2.29
N LEU A 15 -0.59 -3.35 -2.68
CA LEU A 15 0.31 -2.83 -3.70
C LEU A 15 -0.34 -2.82 -5.10
N ARG A 16 -1.18 -3.82 -5.42
CA ARG A 16 -1.96 -3.86 -6.67
C ARG A 16 -2.83 -2.60 -6.85
N PRO A 17 -3.72 -2.24 -5.91
CA PRO A 17 -4.51 -1.01 -6.00
C PRO A 17 -3.70 0.29 -6.13
N ILE A 18 -2.56 0.40 -5.42
CA ILE A 18 -1.72 1.60 -5.46
C ILE A 18 -1.05 1.75 -6.83
N LEU A 19 -0.53 0.65 -7.38
CA LEU A 19 0.05 0.65 -8.72
C LEU A 19 -1.01 0.84 -9.81
N MET A 20 -2.21 0.28 -9.63
CA MET A 20 -3.32 0.41 -10.58
C MET A 20 -3.80 1.87 -10.69
N THR A 21 -3.96 2.56 -9.56
CA THR A 21 -4.40 3.97 -9.55
C THR A 21 -3.34 4.90 -10.13
N THR A 22 -2.09 4.74 -9.71
CA THR A 22 -0.98 5.56 -10.21
C THR A 22 -0.74 5.34 -11.70
N ALA A 23 -0.77 4.09 -12.18
CA ALA A 23 -0.69 3.79 -13.61
C ALA A 23 -1.84 4.40 -14.40
N ALA A 24 -3.08 4.30 -13.91
CA ALA A 24 -4.25 4.90 -14.56
C ALA A 24 -4.13 6.42 -14.66
N THR A 25 -3.66 7.09 -13.60
CA THR A 25 -3.46 8.55 -13.61
C THR A 25 -2.35 8.97 -14.58
N VAL A 26 -1.21 8.26 -14.59
CA VAL A 26 -0.12 8.56 -15.53
C VAL A 26 -0.60 8.39 -16.98
N VAL A 27 -1.30 7.29 -17.28
CA VAL A 27 -1.85 7.04 -18.62
C VAL A 27 -2.89 8.09 -19.02
N GLY A 28 -3.74 8.53 -18.10
CA GLY A 28 -4.71 9.61 -18.36
C GLY A 28 -4.07 10.98 -18.62
N HIS A 29 -2.86 11.23 -18.09
CA HIS A 29 -2.14 12.49 -18.29
C HIS A 29 -1.16 12.48 -19.47
N LEU A 30 -0.79 11.31 -20.00
CA LEU A 30 0.01 11.20 -21.24
C LEU A 30 -0.51 12.08 -22.39
N PRO A 31 -1.81 12.06 -22.76
CA PRO A 31 -2.31 12.90 -23.85
C PRO A 31 -2.23 14.40 -23.56
N LEU A 32 -2.27 14.83 -22.29
CA LEU A 32 -2.09 16.24 -21.90
C LEU A 32 -0.64 16.71 -22.08
N VAL A 33 0.33 15.83 -21.86
CA VAL A 33 1.77 16.09 -22.02
C VAL A 33 2.18 16.10 -23.51
N PHE A 34 1.59 15.20 -24.32
CA PHE A 34 1.89 15.10 -25.75
C PHE A 34 0.99 15.97 -26.65
N ALA A 35 -0.01 16.67 -26.11
CA ALA A 35 -0.87 17.55 -26.89
C ALA A 35 -0.09 18.80 -27.38
N HIS A 36 -0.07 19.01 -28.69
CA HIS A 36 0.52 20.18 -29.33
C HIS A 36 -0.59 21.11 -29.85
N GLY A 37 -0.55 22.40 -29.50
CA GLY A 37 -1.56 23.39 -29.89
C GLY A 37 -1.54 24.67 -29.05
N PRO A 38 -2.43 25.65 -29.31
CA PRO A 38 -2.49 26.91 -28.57
C PRO A 38 -2.78 26.67 -27.07
N GLY A 39 -1.89 27.12 -26.18
CA GLY A 39 -1.98 26.85 -24.73
C GLY A 39 -1.41 25.50 -24.28
N ALA A 40 -0.76 24.74 -25.19
CA ALA A 40 -0.09 23.48 -24.85
C ALA A 40 1.07 23.66 -23.86
N GLY A 41 1.81 24.77 -23.92
CA GLY A 41 2.91 25.03 -22.99
C GLY A 41 2.47 25.01 -21.51
N ALA A 42 1.33 25.63 -21.20
CA ALA A 42 0.78 25.65 -19.85
C ALA A 42 0.31 24.25 -19.40
N ARG A 43 -0.35 23.50 -20.30
CA ARG A 43 -0.86 22.15 -20.03
C ARG A 43 0.27 21.13 -19.85
N ASN A 44 1.31 21.22 -20.66
CA ASN A 44 2.48 20.35 -20.58
C ASN A 44 3.28 20.63 -19.30
N SER A 45 3.48 21.90 -18.94
CA SER A 45 4.18 22.28 -17.71
C SER A 45 3.49 21.74 -16.46
N ILE A 46 2.18 21.95 -16.31
CA ILE A 46 1.43 21.43 -15.15
C ILE A 46 1.33 19.90 -15.17
N GLY A 47 1.20 19.29 -16.35
CA GLY A 47 1.16 17.83 -16.52
C GLY A 47 2.46 17.16 -16.08
N ILE A 48 3.62 17.68 -16.48
CA ILE A 48 4.94 17.16 -16.08
C ILE A 48 5.16 17.31 -14.57
N THR A 49 4.82 18.46 -13.98
CA THR A 49 4.93 18.67 -12.53
C THR A 49 4.08 17.69 -11.74
N LEU A 50 2.82 17.47 -12.14
CA LEU A 50 1.92 16.53 -11.46
C LEU A 50 2.41 15.08 -11.60
N VAL A 51 2.76 14.64 -12.81
CA VAL A 51 3.19 13.26 -13.06
C VAL A 51 4.48 12.94 -12.30
N SER A 52 5.47 13.83 -12.35
CA SER A 52 6.73 13.64 -11.60
C SER A 52 6.49 13.63 -10.09
N GLY A 53 5.68 14.56 -9.57
CA GLY A 53 5.31 14.64 -8.16
C GLY A 53 4.56 13.39 -7.68
N MET A 54 3.66 12.84 -8.50
CA MET A 54 2.94 11.62 -8.17
C MET A 54 3.84 10.39 -8.16
N ILE A 55 4.73 10.24 -9.15
CA ILE A 55 5.66 9.10 -9.21
C ILE A 55 6.59 9.11 -8.01
N ILE A 56 7.23 10.27 -7.75
CA ILE A 56 8.15 10.44 -6.63
C ILE A 56 7.42 10.32 -5.30
N GLY A 57 6.26 10.96 -5.16
CA GLY A 57 5.45 10.92 -3.94
C GLY A 57 4.91 9.54 -3.62
N THR A 58 4.51 8.77 -4.63
CA THR A 58 4.08 7.37 -4.46
C THR A 58 5.25 6.51 -3.99
N ALA A 59 6.41 6.60 -4.65
CA ALA A 59 7.60 5.87 -4.24
C ALA A 59 7.99 6.24 -2.81
N PHE A 60 8.08 7.54 -2.51
CA PHE A 60 8.38 8.05 -1.17
C PHE A 60 7.39 7.50 -0.14
N THR A 61 6.09 7.57 -0.40
CA THR A 61 5.06 7.06 0.52
C THR A 61 5.19 5.55 0.73
N LEU A 62 5.37 4.77 -0.34
CA LEU A 62 5.54 3.31 -0.26
C LEU A 62 6.78 2.90 0.53
N PHE A 63 7.84 3.71 0.59
CA PHE A 63 9.04 3.42 1.39
C PHE A 63 9.00 4.04 2.79
N VAL A 64 8.52 5.27 2.91
CA VAL A 64 8.53 6.05 4.15
C VAL A 64 7.45 5.61 5.11
N VAL A 65 6.24 5.30 4.63
CA VAL A 65 5.16 4.79 5.50
C VAL A 65 5.58 3.50 6.22
N PRO A 66 6.11 2.45 5.55
CA PRO A 66 6.57 1.26 6.27
C PRO A 66 7.82 1.51 7.11
N ALA A 67 8.74 2.41 6.71
CA ALA A 67 9.90 2.76 7.53
C ALA A 67 9.48 3.42 8.85
N ILE A 68 8.57 4.40 8.79
CA ILE A 68 7.99 5.05 9.96
C ILE A 68 7.19 4.04 10.78
N TYR A 69 6.37 3.20 10.15
CA TYR A 69 5.61 2.17 10.85
C TYR A 69 6.54 1.21 11.60
N MET A 70 7.63 0.74 11.01
CA MET A 70 8.61 -0.12 11.70
C MET A 70 9.28 0.59 12.87
N LEU A 71 9.54 1.88 12.75
CA LEU A 71 10.13 2.70 13.83
C LEU A 71 9.15 2.88 15.00
N VAL A 72 7.86 3.16 14.71
CA VAL A 72 6.81 3.33 15.72
C VAL A 72 6.37 1.98 16.33
N ALA A 73 6.25 0.93 15.51
CA ALA A 73 5.92 -0.42 15.96
C ALA A 73 7.06 -1.02 16.82
N GLY A 74 8.31 -0.65 16.53
CA GLY A 74 9.46 -0.97 17.41
C GLY A 74 9.33 -0.37 18.81
N VAL A 75 8.66 0.77 18.94
CA VAL A 75 8.36 1.44 20.22
C VAL A 75 7.13 0.81 20.92
N HIS A 76 6.19 0.23 20.17
CA HIS A 76 4.97 -0.41 20.69
C HIS A 76 5.08 -1.93 20.95
N LYS A 77 6.29 -2.50 20.87
CA LYS A 77 6.55 -3.93 21.14
C LYS A 77 6.29 -4.41 22.58
N HIS A 78 5.57 -3.64 23.37
CA HIS A 78 5.04 -4.06 24.68
C HIS A 78 3.50 -4.25 24.71
N SER A 79 2.76 -4.07 23.61
CA SER A 79 1.28 -4.13 23.66
C SER A 79 0.57 -4.94 22.56
N GLU A 80 1.21 -5.35 21.46
CA GLU A 80 0.51 -6.03 20.34
C GLU A 80 0.84 -7.55 20.22
N ALA A 81 1.62 -8.09 21.16
CA ALA A 81 1.84 -9.54 21.25
C ALA A 81 0.64 -10.29 21.87
N GLU A 82 -0.24 -9.60 22.62
CA GLU A 82 -1.39 -10.21 23.29
C GLU A 82 -2.61 -10.39 22.37
N GLU A 83 -2.85 -9.47 21.42
CA GLU A 83 -4.05 -9.51 20.57
C GLU A 83 -4.03 -10.65 19.53
N ASN A 84 -2.84 -11.07 19.08
CA ASN A 84 -2.69 -12.23 18.19
C ASN A 84 -2.72 -13.59 18.91
N GLU A 85 -2.59 -13.62 20.25
CA GLU A 85 -2.72 -14.85 21.03
C GLU A 85 -4.19 -15.20 21.30
N VAL A 86 -5.06 -14.19 21.47
CA VAL A 86 -6.50 -14.39 21.70
C VAL A 86 -7.24 -14.91 20.46
N VAL A 87 -6.77 -14.56 19.25
CA VAL A 87 -7.41 -14.98 17.98
C VAL A 87 -6.94 -16.38 17.51
N TYR A 88 -5.83 -16.91 18.04
CA TYR A 88 -5.25 -18.20 17.63
C TYR A 88 -5.33 -19.30 18.72
N ALA A 89 -6.43 -19.36 19.48
CA ALA A 89 -6.73 -20.56 20.26
C ALA A 89 -7.37 -21.63 19.34
N PRO A 90 -6.71 -22.77 19.07
CA PRO A 90 -7.25 -23.81 18.19
C PRO A 90 -8.44 -24.52 18.85
N LYS A 91 -9.64 -24.38 18.29
CA LYS A 91 -10.81 -25.20 18.64
C LYS A 91 -10.61 -26.63 18.14
N LYS A 92 -9.83 -27.45 18.87
CA LYS A 92 -9.70 -28.89 18.62
C LYS A 92 -10.58 -29.67 19.61
N THR A 93 -11.75 -30.04 19.11
CA THR A 93 -12.51 -31.28 19.34
C THR A 93 -12.53 -31.87 20.76
N MET A 94 -13.70 -31.85 21.41
CA MET A 94 -14.14 -32.97 22.24
C MET A 94 -15.66 -33.09 22.24
N VAL A 95 -16.13 -34.13 21.55
CA VAL A 95 -17.42 -34.77 21.78
C VAL A 95 -17.48 -35.17 23.26
N THR A 96 -18.47 -34.70 24.04
CA THR A 96 -18.97 -35.36 25.26
C THR A 96 -20.29 -34.72 25.75
N VAL A 97 -21.40 -35.43 25.45
CA VAL A 97 -22.62 -35.69 26.27
C VAL A 97 -23.58 -34.52 26.66
N PRO A 98 -24.80 -34.80 27.18
CA PRO A 98 -26.08 -34.60 26.47
C PRO A 98 -26.97 -33.53 27.15
N TYR A 99 -28.03 -33.13 26.47
CA TYR A 99 -29.43 -32.93 26.92
C TYR A 99 -30.14 -32.11 25.83
#